data_AF-A0A067A2A9-F1
#
_entry.id   AF-A0A067A2A9-F1
#
_cell.length_a   1.000
_cell.length_b   1.000
_cell.length_c   1.000
_cell.angle_alpha   90.00
_cell.angle_beta   90.00
_cell.angle_gamma   90.00
#
_symmetry.space_group_name_H-M   'P 1'
#
loop_
_entity.id
_entity.type
_entity.pdbx_description
1 polymer ?
#
loop_
_entity_poly.entity_id
_entity_poly.type
_entity_poly.pdbx_seq_one_letter_code
_entity_poly.pdbx_strand_id
1 'polypeptide(L)'
;MINIFVADLNKFLKESGKSSSFLAKAVGVSPSRITDWKNGSIQRYSEKPKLAHEIIRNYQKQNASLPKEIEDVIRDLLHSTNNQEHLINLLNSLKPFVNPKETSQNTNIDTGKDT
;
A
#
# COMPACT_ATOMS: atom_id res chain seq x y z
N MET A 1 -12.82 9.52 -0.82
CA MET A 1 -11.50 10.01 -0.36
C MET A 1 -11.41 10.11 1.16
N ILE A 2 -12.29 10.86 1.84
CA ILE A 2 -12.25 10.98 3.31
C ILE A 2 -12.40 9.62 4.01
N ASN A 3 -13.38 8.79 3.63
CA ASN A 3 -13.57 7.48 4.26
C ASN A 3 -12.35 6.55 4.13
N ILE A 4 -11.66 6.58 2.98
CA ILE A 4 -10.42 5.82 2.75
C ILE A 4 -9.32 6.31 3.70
N PHE A 5 -9.12 7.63 3.76
CA PHE A 5 -8.15 8.22 4.68
C PHE A 5 -8.43 7.88 6.15
N VAL A 6 -9.70 7.92 6.58
CA VAL A 6 -10.09 7.57 7.95
C VAL A 6 -9.78 6.10 8.26
N ALA A 7 -10.07 5.20 7.32
CA ALA A 7 -9.73 3.79 7.47
C ALA A 7 -8.22 3.57 7.56
N ASP A 8 -7.45 4.19 6.65
CA ASP A 8 -5.99 4.10 6.61
C ASP A 8 -5.35 4.69 7.87
N LEU A 9 -5.87 5.80 8.38
CA LEU A 9 -5.41 6.43 9.62
C LEU A 9 -5.62 5.50 10.83
N ASN A 10 -6.81 4.93 10.97
CA ASN A 10 -7.11 4.02 12.08
C ASN A 10 -6.27 2.74 11.99
N LYS A 11 -6.09 2.19 10.79
CA LYS A 11 -5.22 1.04 10.53
C LYS A 11 -3.77 1.34 10.91
N PHE A 12 -3.23 2.46 10.44
CA PHE A 12 -1.87 2.93 10.74
C PHE A 12 -1.62 3.03 12.25
N LEU A 13 -2.48 3.73 12.99
CA LEU A 13 -2.29 3.93 14.43
C LEU A 13 -2.34 2.60 15.20
N LYS A 14 -3.16 1.64 14.74
CA LYS A 14 -3.26 0.31 15.33
C LYS A 14 -2.01 -0.54 15.04
N GLU A 15 -1.59 -0.61 13.77
CA GLU A 15 -0.52 -1.51 13.34
C GLU A 15 0.87 -0.99 13.69
N SER A 16 1.08 0.33 13.63
CA SER A 16 2.39 0.92 13.90
C SER A 16 2.68 1.15 15.38
N GLY A 17 1.67 0.99 16.26
CA GLY A 17 1.74 1.35 17.67
C GLY A 17 2.02 2.84 17.94
N LYS A 18 1.84 3.72 16.93
CA LYS A 18 2.15 5.15 17.05
C LYS A 18 0.93 5.88 17.61
N SER A 19 1.18 6.86 18.47
CA SER A 19 0.12 7.67 19.06
C SER A 19 -0.41 8.72 18.08
N SER A 20 -1.62 9.21 18.34
CA SER A 20 -2.15 10.40 17.65
C SER A 20 -1.23 11.61 17.81
N SER A 21 -0.55 11.75 18.96
CA SER A 21 0.39 12.85 19.20
C SER A 21 1.64 12.79 18.32
N PHE A 22 2.13 11.59 18.02
CA PHE A 22 3.23 11.39 17.07
C PHE A 22 2.85 11.94 15.69
N LEU A 23 1.71 11.51 15.17
CA LEU A 23 1.26 11.94 13.84
C LEU A 23 0.93 13.43 13.82
N ALA A 24 0.32 13.96 14.89
CA ALA A 24 0.03 15.38 15.05
C ALA A 24 1.29 16.24 14.94
N LYS A 25 2.37 15.83 15.62
CA LYS A 25 3.68 16.50 15.54
C LYS A 25 4.26 16.43 14.12
N ALA A 26 4.17 15.28 13.46
CA ALA A 26 4.71 15.07 12.12
C ALA A 26 4.05 15.96 11.06
N VAL A 27 2.75 16.24 11.19
CA VAL A 27 2.00 17.07 10.22
C VAL A 27 1.81 18.52 10.68
N GLY A 28 2.16 18.84 11.93
CA GLY A 28 2.02 20.17 12.52
C GLY A 28 0.56 20.56 12.79
N VAL A 29 -0.19 19.69 13.49
CA VAL A 29 -1.55 19.97 13.98
C VAL A 29 -1.68 19.59 15.46
N SER A 30 -2.80 19.95 16.10
CA SER A 30 -3.07 19.49 17.46
C SER A 30 -3.41 17.99 17.51
N PRO A 31 -3.12 17.28 18.61
CA PRO A 31 -3.56 15.89 18.79
C PRO A 31 -5.07 15.72 18.70
N SER A 32 -5.85 16.70 19.16
CA SER A 32 -7.32 16.71 19.03
C SER A 32 -7.76 16.64 17.56
N ARG A 33 -7.03 17.31 16.67
CA ARG A 33 -7.33 17.30 15.23
C ARG A 33 -7.18 15.89 14.63
N ILE A 34 -6.20 15.11 15.09
CA ILE A 34 -6.04 13.71 14.68
C ILE A 34 -7.21 12.86 15.21
N THR A 35 -7.66 13.10 16.45
CA THR A 35 -8.83 12.42 17.01
C THR A 35 -10.10 12.71 16.20
N ASP A 36 -10.34 13.99 15.85
CA ASP A 36 -11.46 14.37 14.98
C ASP A 36 -11.40 13.62 13.65
N TRP A 37 -10.21 13.53 13.05
CA TRP A 37 -10.01 12.81 11.80
C TRP A 37 -10.30 11.32 11.93
N LYS A 38 -9.84 10.66 12.99
CA LYS A 38 -10.14 9.24 13.25
C LYS A 38 -11.64 8.96 13.33
N ASN A 39 -12.39 9.92 13.86
CA ASN A 39 -13.83 9.84 14.04
C ASN A 39 -14.62 10.27 12.79
N GLY A 40 -13.94 10.59 11.69
CA GLY A 40 -14.58 11.01 10.44
C GLY A 40 -14.97 12.49 10.39
N SER A 41 -14.63 13.28 11.42
CA SER A 41 -14.91 14.72 11.51
C SER A 41 -13.93 15.55 10.67
N ILE A 42 -13.75 15.18 9.40
CA ILE A 42 -13.06 15.98 8.38
C ILE A 42 -14.09 16.72 7.55
N GLN A 43 -14.10 18.05 7.68
CA GLN A 43 -14.93 18.91 6.83
C GLN A 43 -14.39 18.99 5.39
N ARG A 44 -13.06 19.02 5.23
CA ARG A 44 -12.40 19.11 3.92
C ARG A 44 -11.08 18.35 3.92
N TYR A 45 -10.85 17.61 2.84
CA TYR A 45 -9.59 16.92 2.60
C TYR A 45 -8.50 17.88 2.07
N SER A 46 -8.02 18.75 2.96
CA SER A 46 -7.03 19.80 2.68
C SER A 46 -5.59 19.29 2.81
N GLU A 47 -4.61 20.19 2.82
CA GLU A 47 -3.17 19.86 2.85
C GLU A 47 -2.76 19.00 4.04
N LYS A 48 -3.27 19.29 5.25
CA LYS A 48 -2.87 18.57 6.47
C LYS A 48 -3.33 17.10 6.47
N PRO A 49 -4.61 16.78 6.15
CA PRO A 49 -5.03 15.39 5.91
C PRO A 49 -4.29 14.69 4.76
N LYS A 50 -3.93 15.41 3.68
CA LYS A 50 -3.14 14.86 2.57
C LYS A 50 -1.73 14.46 3.02
N LEU A 51 -1.04 15.35 3.74
CA LEU A 51 0.29 15.08 4.29
C LEU A 51 0.26 13.90 5.28
N ALA A 52 -0.76 13.83 6.14
CA ALA A 52 -0.94 12.68 7.03
C ALA A 52 -1.09 11.38 6.24
N HIS A 53 -1.89 11.39 5.17
CA HIS A 53 -2.12 10.22 4.33
C HIS A 53 -0.85 9.79 3.58
N GLU A 54 0.00 10.73 3.15
CA GLU A 54 1.28 10.41 2.54
C GLU A 54 2.22 9.69 3.52
N ILE A 55 2.32 10.19 4.76
CA ILE A 55 3.09 9.54 5.83
C ILE A 55 2.58 8.10 6.07
N ILE A 56 1.25 7.94 6.15
CA ILE A 56 0.61 6.63 6.33
C ILE A 56 0.96 5.69 5.17
N ARG A 57 0.86 6.15 3.93
CA ARG A 57 1.18 5.34 2.74
C ARG A 57 2.65 4.93 2.70
N ASN A 58 3.55 5.84 3.06
CA ASN A 58 4.98 5.53 3.11
C ASN A 58 5.28 4.48 4.18
N TYR A 59 4.63 4.58 5.35
CA TYR A 59 4.71 3.54 6.38
C TYR A 59 4.19 2.20 5.87
N GLN A 60 3.00 2.18 5.26
CA GLN A 60 2.40 0.95 4.72
C GLN A 60 3.28 0.29 3.64
N LYS A 61 3.95 1.08 2.79
CA LYS A 61 4.89 0.56 1.79
C LYS A 61 6.12 -0.08 2.43
N GLN A 62 6.67 0.55 3.47
CA GLN A 62 7.86 0.04 4.18
C GLN A 62 7.56 -1.18 5.04
N ASN A 63 6.32 -1.30 5.51
CA ASN A 63 5.86 -2.37 6.40
C ASN A 63 4.86 -3.29 5.68
N ALA A 64 4.88 -3.30 4.35
CA ALA A 64 4.04 -4.18 3.58
C ALA A 64 4.45 -5.63 3.91
N SER A 65 3.52 -6.39 4.48
CA SER A 65 3.71 -7.83 4.63
C SER A 65 3.89 -8.43 3.25
N LEU A 66 4.78 -9.43 3.16
CA LEU A 66 4.90 -10.22 1.96
C LEU A 66 3.53 -10.83 1.62
N PRO A 67 3.13 -10.84 0.34
CA PRO A 67 1.98 -11.61 -0.12
C PRO A 67 2.03 -13.03 0.43
N LYS A 68 0.87 -13.57 0.82
CA LYS A 68 0.79 -14.83 1.56
C LYS A 68 1.40 -15.98 0.75
N GLU A 69 1.21 -15.94 -0.56
CA GLU A 69 1.75 -16.89 -1.53
C GLU A 69 3.28 -16.91 -1.54
N ILE A 70 3.92 -15.76 -1.32
CA ILE A 70 5.39 -15.66 -1.23
C ILE A 70 5.86 -16.18 0.13
N GLU A 71 5.16 -15.83 1.20
CA GLU A 71 5.47 -16.33 2.55
C GLU A 71 5.40 -17.86 2.61
N ASP A 72 4.37 -18.46 2.00
CA ASP A 72 4.17 -19.91 1.99
C ASP A 72 5.25 -20.60 1.14
N VAL A 73 5.60 -20.06 -0.03
CA VAL A 73 6.71 -20.60 -0.85
C VAL A 73 8.06 -20.51 -0.12
N ILE A 74 8.34 -19.42 0.61
CA ILE A 74 9.57 -19.29 1.41
C ILE A 74 9.58 -20.31 2.55
N ARG A 75 8.44 -20.55 3.19
CA ARG A 75 8.32 -21.54 4.26
C ARG A 75 8.60 -22.94 3.72
N ASP A 76 8.02 -23.30 2.59
CA ASP A 76 8.24 -24.61 1.95
C ASP A 76 9.71 -24.77 1.51
N LEU A 77 10.35 -23.70 1.00
CA LEU A 77 11.79 -23.67 0.69
C LEU A 77 12.66 -24.02 1.90
N LEU A 78 12.41 -23.39 3.04
CA LEU A 78 13.19 -23.59 4.27
C LEU A 78 13.05 -25.02 4.83
N HIS A 79 11.98 -25.73 4.46
CA HIS A 79 11.71 -27.10 4.92
C HIS A 79 12.08 -28.18 3.89
N SER A 80 12.38 -27.82 2.64
CA SER A 80 12.69 -28.80 1.59
C SER A 80 14.21 -29.01 1.40
N THR A 81 14.63 -30.26 1.19
CA THR A 81 16.03 -30.61 0.86
C THR A 81 16.36 -30.45 -0.62
N ASN A 82 15.38 -30.09 -1.47
CA ASN A 82 15.53 -29.97 -2.92
C ASN A 82 15.21 -28.55 -3.40
N ASN A 83 16.18 -27.66 -3.23
CA ASN A 83 16.04 -26.21 -3.33
C ASN A 83 15.66 -25.67 -4.73
N GLN A 84 15.86 -26.41 -5.82
CA GLN A 84 15.70 -25.86 -7.18
C GLN A 84 14.25 -25.61 -7.61
N GLU A 85 13.34 -26.56 -7.39
CA GLU A 85 11.94 -26.45 -7.83
C GLU A 85 11.21 -25.36 -7.06
N HIS A 86 11.51 -25.22 -5.77
CA HIS A 86 10.90 -24.18 -4.96
C HIS A 86 11.48 -22.78 -5.25
N LEU A 87 12.75 -22.66 -5.67
CA LEU A 87 13.32 -21.40 -6.16
C LEU A 87 12.62 -20.93 -7.46
N ILE A 88 12.27 -21.87 -8.34
CA ILE A 88 11.50 -21.57 -9.57
C ILE A 88 10.08 -21.10 -9.21
N ASN A 89 9.42 -21.75 -8.25
CA ASN A 89 8.11 -21.32 -7.76
C ASN A 89 8.16 -19.93 -7.12
N LEU A 90 9.20 -19.63 -6.34
CA LEU A 90 9.41 -18.30 -5.76
C LEU A 90 9.57 -17.22 -6.85
N LEU A 91 10.41 -17.49 -7.86
CA LEU A 91 10.61 -16.61 -9.01
C LEU A 91 9.28 -16.35 -9.75
N ASN A 92 8.45 -17.37 -9.93
CA ASN A 92 7.14 -17.23 -10.57
C ASN A 92 6.15 -16.43 -9.73
N SER A 93 6.10 -16.65 -8.41
CA SER A 93 5.24 -15.87 -7.50
C SER A 93 5.67 -14.41 -7.37
N LEU A 94 6.94 -14.09 -7.62
CA LEU A 94 7.48 -12.72 -7.61
C LEU A 94 7.25 -11.95 -8.92
N LYS A 95 7.08 -12.62 -10.07
CA LYS A 95 6.91 -11.98 -11.39
C LYS A 95 5.85 -10.87 -11.43
N PRO A 96 4.65 -11.02 -10.83
CA PRO A 96 3.64 -9.96 -10.82
C PRO A 96 4.05 -8.69 -10.06
N PHE A 97 4.99 -8.80 -9.12
CA PHE A 97 5.43 -7.70 -8.26
C PHE A 97 6.64 -6.95 -8.81
N VAL A 98 7.33 -7.54 -9.80
CA VAL A 98 8.52 -6.94 -10.43
C VAL A 98 8.17 -6.10 -11.67
N ASN A 99 6.94 -6.21 -12.22
CA ASN A 99 6.57 -5.49 -13.44
C ASN A 99 5.20 -4.76 -13.35
N PRO A 100 5.13 -3.52 -12.83
CA PRO A 100 3.88 -2.74 -12.79
C PRO A 100 3.51 -2.03 -14.11
N LYS A 101 4.23 -2.26 -15.21
CA LYS A 101 3.99 -1.57 -16.49
C LYS A 101 4.05 -2.52 -17.67
N GLU A 102 3.09 -3.41 -17.81
CA GLU A 102 2.75 -4.04 -19.10
C GLU A 102 1.42 -4.78 -18.96
N THR A 103 0.33 -4.01 -18.86
CA THR A 103 -0.99 -4.54 -19.23
C THR A 103 -1.64 -3.49 -20.10
N SER A 104 -1.36 -3.66 -21.38
CA SER A 104 -1.78 -2.86 -22.52
C SER A 104 -3.28 -2.57 -22.49
N GLN A 105 -3.65 -1.30 -22.63
CA GLN A 105 -4.79 -0.99 -23.49
C GLN A 105 -4.25 -0.95 -24.91
N ASN A 106 -4.38 -2.08 -25.60
CA ASN A 106 -4.40 -2.10 -27.06
C ASN A 106 -5.81 -2.56 -27.47
N THR A 107 -6.62 -1.61 -27.91
CA THR A 107 -7.77 -1.88 -28.76
C THR A 107 -7.67 -0.95 -29.97
N ASN A 108 -7.23 -1.53 -31.09
CA ASN A 108 -7.39 -1.04 -32.45
C ASN A 108 -8.79 -0.46 -32.69
N ILE A 109 -8.89 0.70 -33.34
CA ILE A 109 -9.73 1.07 -34.52
C ILE A 109 -9.03 2.35 -35.07
N ASP A 110 -8.76 2.65 -36.34
CA ASP A 110 -9.45 2.34 -37.59
C ASP A 110 -8.51 2.62 -38.78
N THR A 111 -8.76 1.89 -39.85
CA THR A 111 -8.25 1.98 -41.20
C THR A 111 -8.63 3.27 -41.96
N GLY A 112 -7.73 3.73 -42.84
CA GLY A 112 -7.99 4.73 -43.89
C GLY A 112 -6.72 5.56 -44.11
N LYS A 113 -5.81 5.27 -45.05
CA LYS A 113 -5.97 5.19 -46.52
C LYS A 113 -6.88 6.31 -47.04
N ASP A 114 -6.27 7.39 -47.51
CA ASP A 114 -6.60 8.12 -48.73
C ASP A 114 -5.39 9.07 -48.99
N THR A 115 -4.55 8.71 -49.97
CA THR A 115 -4.36 9.34 -51.30
C THR A 115 -3.57 10.65 -51.28
#